data_AF-A0A024WKT7-F1
#
_entry.id   AF-A0A024WKT7-F1
#
_cell.length_a   1.000
_cell.length_b   1.000
_cell.length_c   1.000
_cell.angle_alpha   90.00
_cell.angle_beta   90.00
_cell.angle_gamma   90.00
#
_symmetry.space_group_name_H-M   'P 1'
#
loop_
_entity.id
_entity.type
_entity.pdbx_description
1 polymer ?
#
loop_
_entity_poly.entity_id
_entity_poly.type
_entity_poly.pdbx_seq_one_letter_code
_entity_poly.pdbx_strand_id
1 'polypeptide(L)'
;MEKSLDLSAFNKSDRDKILKKINKAEYEDTMNTYNSIVERCFNECITSFRSKELDNNENNCILNCVKKFSIFSQRIGMKFTQNLNNEMQKKT
;
A
#
# COMPACT_ATOMS: atom_id res chain seq x y z
N MET A 1 4.77 -5.56 12.40
CA MET A 1 3.55 -5.10 11.72
C MET A 1 2.50 -6.17 11.98
N GLU A 2 2.09 -6.31 13.24
CA GLU A 2 1.09 -7.30 13.66
C GLU A 2 0.27 -6.60 14.74
N LYS A 3 -0.66 -5.75 14.32
CA LYS A 3 -1.79 -5.42 15.19
C LYS A 3 -2.85 -6.45 14.83
N SER A 4 -2.90 -7.52 15.61
CA SER A 4 -3.93 -8.54 15.50
C SER A 4 -5.29 -7.87 15.62
N LEU A 5 -6.14 -8.13 14.63
CA LEU A 5 -7.53 -7.72 14.68
C LEU A 5 -8.24 -8.56 15.75
N ASP A 6 -8.70 -7.92 16.82
CA ASP A 6 -9.41 -8.61 17.88
C ASP A 6 -10.85 -8.93 17.45
N LEU A 7 -11.09 -10.20 17.14
CA LEU A 7 -12.39 -10.73 16.74
C LEU A 7 -13.16 -11.38 17.89
N SER A 8 -12.68 -11.26 19.13
CA SER A 8 -13.30 -11.86 20.32
C SER A 8 -14.73 -11.36 20.57
N ALA A 9 -15.05 -10.14 20.12
CA ALA A 9 -16.36 -9.52 20.25
C ALA A 9 -17.45 -10.14 19.35
N PHE A 10 -17.10 -11.02 18.41
CA PHE A 10 -18.06 -11.61 17.45
C PHE A 10 -18.31 -13.10 17.70
N ASN A 11 -19.53 -13.56 17.35
CA ASN A 11 -19.91 -14.97 17.42
C ASN A 11 -19.07 -15.84 16.47
N LYS A 12 -18.90 -17.13 16.76
CA LYS A 12 -18.01 -18.06 16.03
C LYS A 12 -18.28 -18.09 14.52
N SER A 13 -19.55 -18.13 14.11
CA SER A 13 -19.95 -18.09 12.70
C SER A 13 -19.60 -16.76 12.00
N ASP A 14 -19.62 -15.64 12.72
CA ASP A 14 -19.35 -14.33 12.14
C ASP A 14 -17.84 -14.07 12.04
N ARG A 15 -17.05 -14.61 12.98
CA ARG A 15 -15.58 -14.55 12.91
C ARG A 15 -15.04 -15.12 11.60
N ASP A 16 -15.52 -16.30 11.20
CA ASP A 16 -15.05 -16.94 9.97
C ASP A 16 -15.41 -16.12 8.71
N LYS A 17 -16.61 -15.53 8.68
CA LYS A 17 -17.04 -14.65 7.59
C LYS A 17 -16.22 -13.37 7.54
N ILE A 18 -15.94 -12.77 8.69
CA ILE A 18 -15.15 -11.55 8.83
C ILE A 18 -13.71 -11.82 8.36
N LEU A 19 -13.06 -12.88 8.84
CA LEU A 19 -11.71 -13.28 8.41
C LEU A 19 -11.62 -13.46 6.89
N LYS A 20 -12.60 -14.15 6.30
CA LYS A 20 -12.64 -14.34 4.84
C LYS A 20 -12.74 -13.02 4.09
N LYS A 21 -13.53 -12.06 4.59
CA LYS A 21 -13.65 -10.72 3.98
C LYS A 21 -12.37 -9.91 4.12
N ILE A 22 -11.71 -9.97 5.28
CA ILE A 22 -10.46 -9.25 5.53
C ILE A 22 -9.36 -9.75 4.62
N ASN A 23 -9.15 -11.08 4.55
CA ASN A 23 -8.13 -11.65 3.69
C ASN A 23 -8.35 -11.28 2.22
N LYS A 24 -9.62 -11.24 1.80
CA LYS A 24 -9.97 -10.76 0.45
C LYS A 24 -9.61 -9.28 0.27
N ALA A 25 -9.98 -8.43 1.23
CA ALA A 25 -9.70 -6.99 1.17
C ALA A 25 -8.19 -6.70 1.19
N GLU A 26 -7.41 -7.41 2.01
CA GLU A 26 -5.95 -7.29 2.07
C GLU A 26 -5.30 -7.66 0.73
N TYR A 27 -5.78 -8.74 0.10
CA TYR A 27 -5.32 -9.14 -1.23
C TYR A 27 -5.63 -8.08 -2.29
N GLU A 28 -6.87 -7.58 -2.32
CA GLU A 28 -7.29 -6.51 -3.25
C GLU A 28 -6.47 -5.23 -3.04
N ASP A 29 -6.22 -4.84 -1.80
CA ASP A 29 -5.39 -3.67 -1.46
C ASP A 29 -3.93 -3.84 -1.90
N THR A 30 -3.37 -5.03 -1.72
CA THR A 30 -2.02 -5.36 -2.18
C THR A 30 -1.92 -5.26 -3.71
N MET A 31 -2.90 -5.79 -4.44
CA MET A 31 -2.91 -5.71 -5.90
C MET A 31 -3.07 -4.26 -6.39
N ASN A 32 -3.94 -3.48 -5.75
CA ASN A 32 -4.11 -2.06 -6.08
C ASN A 32 -2.83 -1.27 -5.84
N THR A 33 -2.14 -1.54 -4.73
CA THR A 33 -0.85 -0.92 -4.40
C THR A 33 0.21 -1.30 -5.43
N TYR A 34 0.30 -2.57 -5.80
CA TYR A 34 1.23 -3.04 -6.83
C TYR A 34 1.00 -2.34 -8.17
N ASN A 35 -0.25 -2.31 -8.65
CA ASN A 35 -0.61 -1.67 -9.92
C ASN A 35 -0.29 -0.17 -9.91
N SER A 36 -0.59 0.51 -8.80
CA SER A 36 -0.30 1.94 -8.64
C SER A 36 1.20 2.24 -8.69
N ILE A 37 2.04 1.38 -8.10
CA ILE A 37 3.50 1.51 -8.16
C ILE A 37 4.00 1.31 -9.58
N VAL A 38 3.51 0.26 -10.26
CA VAL A 38 3.89 -0.05 -11.64
C VAL A 38 3.56 1.13 -12.56
N GLU A 39 2.32 1.63 -12.53
CA GLU A 39 1.90 2.76 -13.35
C GLU A 39 2.76 4.00 -13.08
N ARG A 40 2.97 4.34 -11.81
CA ARG A 40 3.76 5.52 -11.45
C ARG A 40 5.21 5.41 -11.88
N CYS A 41 5.87 4.30 -11.58
CA CYS A 41 7.28 4.15 -11.94
C CYS A 41 7.48 4.03 -13.45
N PHE A 42 6.51 3.47 -14.17
CA PHE A 42 6.52 3.52 -15.63
C PHE A 42 6.47 4.97 -16.14
N ASN A 43 5.49 5.77 -15.70
CA ASN A 43 5.29 7.14 -16.15
C ASN A 43 6.46 8.08 -15.79
N GLU A 44 7.15 7.84 -14.67
CA GLU A 44 8.25 8.68 -14.20
C GLU A 44 9.60 8.28 -14.81
N CYS A 45 9.84 6.98 -15.04
CA CYS A 45 11.15 6.48 -15.42
C CYS A 45 11.27 6.12 -16.91
N ILE A 46 10.20 5.70 -17.57
CA ILE A 46 10.24 5.24 -18.96
C ILE A 46 9.86 6.39 -19.88
N THR A 47 10.88 7.04 -20.44
CA THR A 47 10.71 8.27 -21.23
C THR A 47 11.12 8.10 -22.70
N SER A 48 11.81 7.02 -23.04
CA SER A 48 12.35 6.77 -24.38
C SER A 48 11.87 5.43 -24.94
N PHE A 49 11.17 5.46 -26.07
CA PHE A 49 10.63 4.27 -26.73
C PHE A 49 11.46 3.84 -27.94
N ARG A 50 12.80 3.90 -27.83
CA ARG A 50 13.73 3.55 -28.91
C ARG A 50 14.05 2.06 -29.01
N SER A 51 13.76 1.31 -27.95
CA SER A 51 14.11 -0.10 -27.76
C SER A 51 12.95 -0.81 -27.04
N LYS A 52 12.83 -2.13 -27.23
CA LYS A 52 11.88 -2.97 -26.47
C LYS A 52 12.41 -3.33 -25.08
N GLU A 53 13.72 -3.22 -24.89
CA GLU A 53 14.41 -3.50 -23.64
C GLU A 53 14.69 -2.19 -22.91
N LEU A 54 14.55 -2.25 -21.58
CA LEU A 54 14.88 -1.14 -20.69
C LEU A 54 16.40 -0.96 -20.64
N ASP A 55 16.85 0.28 -20.72
CA ASP A 55 18.26 0.58 -20.54
C ASP A 55 18.67 0.57 -19.04
N ASN A 56 19.97 0.67 -18.77
CA ASN A 56 20.48 0.65 -17.39
C ASN A 56 19.99 1.85 -16.55
N ASN A 57 19.74 3.00 -17.17
CA ASN A 57 19.25 4.19 -16.46
C ASN A 57 17.79 4.02 -16.06
N GLU A 58 16.95 3.50 -16.97
CA GLU A 58 15.54 3.19 -16.72
C GLU A 58 15.40 2.13 -15.63
N ASN A 59 16.19 1.05 -15.69
CA ASN A 59 16.23 0.03 -14.65
C ASN A 59 16.60 0.60 -13.27
N ASN A 60 17.67 1.41 -13.21
CA ASN A 60 18.09 2.07 -11.97
C ASN A 60 17.03 3.08 -11.46
N CYS A 61 16.35 3.79 -12.36
CA CYS A 61 15.26 4.68 -12.01
C CYS A 61 14.10 3.92 -11.37
N ILE A 62 13.65 2.81 -11.98
CA ILE A 62 12.55 1.99 -11.45
C ILE A 62 12.87 1.49 -10.04
N LEU A 63 14.07 0.92 -9.82
CA LEU A 63 14.49 0.45 -8.49
C LEU A 63 14.42 1.56 -7.43
N ASN A 64 14.89 2.76 -7.78
CA ASN A 64 14.83 3.92 -6.91
C ASN A 64 13.40 4.43 -6.71
N CYS A 65 12.57 4.41 -7.75
CA CYS A 65 11.17 4.82 -7.71
C CYS A 65 10.38 3.94 -6.73
N VAL A 66 10.46 2.62 -6.87
CA VAL A 66 9.80 1.67 -5.98
C VAL A 66 10.25 1.87 -4.55
N LYS A 67 11.57 1.96 -4.30
CA LYS A 67 12.12 2.19 -2.95
C LYS A 67 11.60 3.48 -2.34
N LYS A 68 11.62 4.59 -3.09
CA LYS A 68 11.13 5.90 -2.63
C LYS A 68 9.63 5.85 -2.34
N PHE A 69 8.84 5.24 -3.22
CA PHE A 69 7.40 5.15 -3.07
C PHE A 69 6.99 4.31 -1.87
N SER A 70 7.65 3.17 -1.62
CA SER A 70 7.36 2.33 -0.45
C SER A 70 7.64 3.07 0.86
N ILE A 71 8.77 3.76 0.96
CA ILE A 71 9.11 4.58 2.14
C ILE A 71 8.12 5.73 2.29
N PHE A 72 7.77 6.40 1.19
CA PHE A 72 6.78 7.48 1.19
C PHE A 72 5.41 6.99 1.69
N SER A 73 4.91 5.88 1.14
CA SER A 73 3.61 5.30 1.50
C SER A 73 3.55 4.92 2.98
N GLN A 74 4.61 4.32 3.52
CA GLN A 74 4.71 4.02 4.94
C GLN A 74 4.66 5.30 5.80
N ARG A 75 5.43 6.32 5.43
CA ARG A 75 5.47 7.61 6.17
C ARG A 75 4.12 8.32 6.14
N ILE A 76 3.47 8.36 4.99
CA ILE A 76 2.14 8.96 4.84
C ILE A 76 1.12 8.18 5.67
N GLY A 77 1.14 6.85 5.65
CA GLY A 77 0.23 6.02 6.46
C GLY A 77 0.38 6.28 7.96
N MET A 78 1.61 6.39 8.46
CA MET A 78 1.89 6.77 9.85
C MET A 78 1.35 8.17 10.18
N LYS A 79 1.62 9.15 9.30
CA LYS A 79 1.18 10.53 9.52
C LYS A 79 -0.33 10.66 9.47
N PHE A 80 -0.98 9.95 8.56
CA PHE A 80 -2.43 9.89 8.44
C PHE A 80 -3.07 9.34 9.71
N THR A 81 -2.56 8.22 10.22
CA THR A 81 -3.03 7.62 11.49
C THR A 81 -2.84 8.58 12.66
N GLN A 82 -1.70 9.27 12.73
CA GLN A 82 -1.45 10.28 13.75
C GLN A 82 -2.49 11.41 13.68
N ASN A 83 -2.73 11.96 12.49
CA ASN A 83 -3.67 13.06 12.29
C ASN A 83 -5.10 12.62 12.65
N LEU A 84 -5.52 11.42 12.27
CA LEU A 84 -6.83 10.86 12.64
C LEU A 84 -7.01 10.78 14.16
N ASN A 85 -6.00 10.29 14.88
CA ASN A 85 -6.04 10.21 16.35
C ASN A 85 -6.17 11.59 17.01
N ASN A 86 -5.43 12.58 16.48
CA ASN A 86 -5.48 13.95 17.00
C ASN A 86 -6.88 14.58 16.78
N GLU A 87 -7.52 14.33 15.64
CA GLU A 87 -8.87 14.83 15.36
C GLU A 87 -9.94 14.14 16.22
N MET A 88 -9.76 12.85 16.56
CA MET A 88 -10.64 12.17 17.52
C MET A 88 -10.52 12.77 18.93
N GLN A 89 -9.31 13.13 19.37
CA GLN A 89 -9.09 13.74 20.69
C GLN A 89 -9.69 15.14 20.81
N LYS A 90 -9.69 15.95 19.74
CA LYS A 90 -10.32 17.29 19.74
C LYS A 90 -11.83 17.27 19.84
N LYS A 91 -12.48 16.14 19.53
CA LYS A 91 -13.94 15.97 19.61
C LYS A 91 -14.42 15.47 20.99
N THR A 92 -13.52 15.25 21.94
CA THR A 92 -13.82 14.93 23.35
C THR A 92 -13.56 16.16 24.20
#